data_AF-A0A0J9CXP1-F1
#
_entry.id   AF-A0A0J9CXP1-F1
#
_cell.length_a   1.000
_cell.length_b   1.000
_cell.length_c   1.000
_cell.angle_alpha   90.00
_cell.angle_beta   90.00
_cell.angle_gamma   90.00
#
_symmetry.space_group_name_H-M   'P 1'
#
loop_
_entity.id
_entity.type
_entity.pdbx_description
1 polymer ?
#
loop_
_entity_poly.entity_id
_entity_poly.type
_entity_poly.pdbx_seq_one_letter_code
_entity_poly.pdbx_strand_id
1 'polypeptide(L)'
;MSDRGLSLFLQCHFRFCSVASDLLSYGNTLHAAVTLLAARELDELVADLAEPETSQLLGSMQHYVGAPLDLGSMAREIRDRVSEYGAIHAPSLGTIYVAALNHMSATSEKDMARICAILRRTQSA
;
A
#
# COMPACT_ATOMS: atom_id res chain seq x y z
N MET A 1 2.48 -11.17 6.36
CA MET A 1 3.30 -10.11 7.00
C MET A 1 4.10 -10.72 8.15
N SER A 2 5.23 -10.11 8.51
CA SER A 2 5.92 -10.36 9.79
C SER A 2 5.26 -9.55 10.91
N ASP A 3 5.70 -9.74 12.16
CA ASP A 3 5.26 -8.92 13.30
C ASP A 3 5.60 -7.44 13.11
N ARG A 4 6.75 -7.15 12.48
CA ARG A 4 7.14 -5.79 12.09
C ARG A 4 6.21 -5.25 11.01
N GLY A 5 5.86 -6.07 10.02
CA GLY A 5 4.88 -5.71 8.98
C GLY A 5 3.50 -5.38 9.57
N LEU A 6 3.01 -6.17 10.53
CA LEU A 6 1.75 -5.90 11.22
C LEU A 6 1.82 -4.59 12.04
N SER A 7 2.92 -4.37 12.76
CA SER A 7 3.12 -3.14 13.54
C SER A 7 3.13 -1.90 12.65
N LEU A 8 3.81 -1.95 11.50
CA LEU A 8 3.81 -0.88 10.51
C LEU A 8 2.40 -0.63 9.95
N PHE A 9 1.65 -1.69 9.64
CA PHE A 9 0.29 -1.59 9.16
C PHE A 9 -0.61 -0.85 10.14
N LEU A 10 -0.55 -1.21 11.43
CA LEU A 10 -1.33 -0.58 12.49
C LEU A 10 -0.94 0.90 12.70
N GLN A 11 0.35 1.22 12.59
CA GLN A 11 0.82 2.62 12.66
C GLN A 11 0.30 3.46 11.49
N CYS A 12 0.41 2.94 10.26
CA CYS A 12 -0.15 3.59 9.08
C CYS A 12 -1.67 3.78 9.21
N HIS A 13 -2.38 2.76 9.72
CA HIS A 13 -3.82 2.82 9.94
C HIS A 13 -4.20 3.92 10.92
N PHE A 14 -3.58 3.95 12.10
CA PHE A 14 -3.83 4.97 13.12
C PHE A 14 -3.57 6.38 12.58
N ARG A 15 -2.44 6.57 11.88
CA ARG A 15 -2.06 7.85 11.29
C ARG A 15 -3.06 8.28 10.21
N PHE A 16 -3.51 7.35 9.37
CA PHE A 16 -4.47 7.64 8.31
C PHE A 16 -5.85 7.99 8.86
N CYS A 17 -6.35 7.25 9.85
CA CYS A 17 -7.60 7.58 10.56
C CYS A 17 -7.52 8.95 11.23
N SER A 18 -6.37 9.30 11.81
CA SER A 18 -6.14 10.62 12.43
C SER A 18 -6.24 11.74 11.39
N VAL A 19 -5.56 11.59 10.24
CA VAL A 19 -5.64 12.55 9.13
C VAL A 19 -7.06 12.65 8.56
N ALA A 20 -7.76 11.53 8.43
CA ALA A 20 -9.12 11.47 7.93
C ALA A 20 -10.17 12.01 8.93
N SER A 21 -9.80 12.09 10.21
CA SER A 21 -10.70 12.33 11.35
C SER A 21 -11.90 11.38 11.33
N ASP A 22 -11.64 10.07 11.13
CA ASP A 22 -12.68 9.07 10.87
C ASP A 22 -12.23 7.65 11.19
N LEU A 23 -13.20 6.75 11.36
CA LEU A 23 -13.00 5.33 11.64
C LEU A 23 -13.01 4.52 10.34
N LEU A 24 -11.91 4.62 9.61
CA LEU A 24 -11.73 3.89 8.36
C LEU A 24 -11.58 2.38 8.62
N SER A 25 -11.93 1.56 7.63
CA SER A 25 -11.56 0.14 7.69
C SER A 25 -10.06 -0.04 7.47
N TYR A 26 -9.50 -1.14 7.97
CA TYR A 26 -8.12 -1.54 7.65
C TYR A 26 -7.92 -1.68 6.13
N GLY A 27 -8.95 -2.14 5.41
CA GLY A 27 -8.97 -2.25 3.96
C GLY A 27 -8.82 -0.90 3.26
N ASN A 28 -9.41 0.17 3.79
CA ASN A 28 -9.21 1.52 3.26
C ASN A 28 -7.77 2.00 3.41
N THR A 29 -7.07 1.59 4.49
CA THR A 29 -5.66 1.92 4.68
C THR A 29 -4.80 1.22 3.64
N LEU A 30 -5.02 -0.09 3.43
CA LEU A 30 -4.28 -0.83 2.42
C LEU A 30 -4.57 -0.32 1.01
N HIS A 31 -5.82 0.06 0.73
CA HIS A 31 -6.17 0.71 -0.53
C HIS A 31 -5.41 2.03 -0.70
N ALA A 32 -5.46 2.94 0.28
CA ALA A 32 -4.71 4.20 0.23
C ALA A 32 -3.21 3.99 0.00
N ALA A 33 -2.61 3.03 0.71
CA ALA A 33 -1.21 2.68 0.53
C ALA A 33 -0.89 2.24 -0.90
N VAL A 34 -1.69 1.33 -1.47
CA VAL A 34 -1.51 0.84 -2.83
C VAL A 34 -1.74 1.95 -3.86
N THR A 35 -2.71 2.83 -3.66
CA THR A 35 -2.95 3.97 -4.56
C THR A 35 -1.79 4.97 -4.52
N LEU A 36 -1.22 5.24 -3.34
CA LEU A 36 -0.02 6.07 -3.21
C LEU A 36 1.17 5.45 -3.93
N LEU A 37 1.40 4.13 -3.76
CA LEU A 37 2.46 3.42 -4.46
C LEU A 37 2.24 3.44 -5.98
N ALA A 38 1.02 3.19 -6.46
CA ALA A 38 0.68 3.17 -7.88
C ALA A 38 0.95 4.51 -8.59
N ALA A 39 0.87 5.62 -7.84
CA ALA A 39 1.09 6.97 -8.34
C ALA A 39 2.58 7.33 -8.52
N ARG A 40 3.51 6.46 -8.11
CA ARG A 40 4.95 6.66 -8.28
C ARG A 40 5.38 6.38 -9.72
N GLU A 41 6.46 7.04 -10.10
CA GLU A 41 7.18 6.74 -11.33
C GLU A 41 7.77 5.33 -11.26
N LEU A 42 7.98 4.72 -12.42
CA LEU A 42 8.29 3.29 -12.53
C LEU A 42 9.64 2.93 -11.88
N ASP A 43 10.64 3.78 -12.02
CA ASP A 43 11.97 3.64 -11.41
C ASP A 43 11.91 3.73 -9.88
N GLU A 44 11.15 4.69 -9.35
CA GLU A 44 10.88 4.83 -7.92
C GLU A 44 10.13 3.62 -7.35
N LEU A 45 9.14 3.12 -8.08
CA LEU A 45 8.35 1.96 -7.68
C LEU A 45 9.21 0.69 -7.64
N VAL A 46 10.11 0.50 -8.62
CA VAL A 46 11.08 -0.61 -8.62
C VAL A 46 12.04 -0.49 -7.44
N ALA A 47 12.49 0.72 -7.11
CA ALA A 47 13.35 0.96 -5.95
C ALA A 47 12.65 0.57 -4.64
N ASP A 48 11.42 1.05 -4.41
CA ASP A 48 10.63 0.72 -3.21
C ASP A 48 10.44 -0.80 -3.04
N LEU A 49 10.18 -1.52 -4.13
CA LEU A 49 10.01 -2.98 -4.11
C LEU A 49 11.31 -3.73 -3.82
N ALA A 50 12.45 -3.15 -4.19
CA ALA A 50 13.78 -3.71 -3.97
C ALA A 50 14.38 -3.32 -2.61
N GLU A 51 13.73 -2.44 -1.84
CA GLU A 51 14.23 -2.01 -0.54
C GLU A 51 14.44 -3.20 0.40
N PRO A 52 15.60 -3.30 1.08
CA PRO A 52 15.85 -4.36 2.05
C PRO A 52 14.80 -4.42 3.17
N GLU A 53 14.23 -3.27 3.55
CA GLU A 53 13.17 -3.20 4.57
C GLU A 53 11.90 -3.94 4.14
N THR A 54 11.52 -3.88 2.86
CA THR A 54 10.38 -4.60 2.29
C THR A 54 10.48 -6.10 2.60
N SER A 55 11.68 -6.69 2.52
CA SER A 55 11.91 -8.10 2.86
C SER A 55 11.68 -8.41 4.35
N GLN A 56 11.95 -7.46 5.24
CA GLN A 56 11.79 -7.61 6.70
C GLN A 56 10.33 -7.48 7.14
N LEU A 57 9.50 -6.81 6.33
CA LEU A 57 8.05 -6.66 6.55
C LEU A 57 7.26 -7.88 6.05
N LEU A 58 7.82 -8.64 5.11
CA LEU A 58 7.27 -9.89 4.63
C LEU A 58 7.31 -10.98 5.70
N GLY A 59 6.31 -11.86 5.66
CA GLY A 59 6.18 -12.98 6.59
C GLY A 59 4.91 -13.77 6.30
N SER A 60 4.71 -14.88 7.00
CA SER A 60 3.66 -15.86 6.70
C SER A 60 2.25 -15.48 7.19
N MET A 61 2.11 -14.51 8.10
CA MET A 61 0.80 -14.16 8.66
C MET A 61 -0.14 -13.58 7.60
N GLN A 62 -1.38 -14.09 7.58
CA GLN A 62 -2.46 -13.64 6.71
C GLN A 62 -3.52 -12.92 7.55
N HIS A 63 -3.99 -11.78 7.07
CA HIS A 63 -5.00 -10.97 7.75
C HIS A 63 -6.09 -10.55 6.76
N TYR A 64 -7.34 -10.63 7.19
CA TYR A 64 -8.48 -10.14 6.42
C TYR A 64 -8.80 -8.71 6.86
N VAL A 65 -8.68 -7.77 5.93
CA VAL A 65 -8.79 -6.33 6.24
C VAL A 65 -10.06 -5.67 5.70
N GLY A 66 -10.91 -6.40 4.95
CA GLY A 66 -12.13 -5.86 4.36
C GLY A 66 -11.86 -4.84 3.25
N ALA A 67 -10.87 -5.11 2.39
CA ALA A 67 -10.51 -4.20 1.31
C ALA A 67 -11.55 -4.15 0.17
N PRO A 68 -11.63 -3.02 -0.56
CA PRO A 68 -12.42 -2.91 -1.79
C PRO A 68 -12.03 -3.96 -2.85
N LEU A 69 -12.99 -4.33 -3.70
CA LEU A 69 -12.86 -5.40 -4.70
C LEU A 69 -11.73 -5.14 -5.72
N ASP A 70 -11.47 -3.88 -6.02
CA ASP A 70 -10.48 -3.42 -7.00
C ASP A 70 -9.03 -3.41 -6.47
N LEU A 71 -8.82 -3.58 -5.15
CA LEU A 71 -7.48 -3.57 -4.56
C LEU A 71 -6.57 -4.61 -5.21
N GLY A 72 -7.09 -5.81 -5.43
CA GLY A 72 -6.34 -6.89 -6.04
C GLY A 72 -5.96 -6.60 -7.50
N SER A 73 -6.81 -5.91 -8.26
CA SER A 73 -6.48 -5.51 -9.65
C SER A 73 -5.40 -4.43 -9.67
N MET A 74 -5.50 -3.39 -8.83
CA MET A 74 -4.46 -2.36 -8.76
C MET A 74 -3.09 -2.94 -8.40
N ALA A 75 -3.04 -3.86 -7.44
CA ALA A 75 -1.79 -4.53 -7.09
C ALA A 75 -1.23 -5.39 -8.24
N ARG A 76 -2.09 -6.02 -9.04
CA ARG A 76 -1.67 -6.75 -10.24
C ARG A 76 -1.17 -5.81 -11.33
N GLU A 77 -1.79 -4.66 -11.53
CA GLU A 77 -1.31 -3.66 -12.49
C GLU A 77 0.08 -3.14 -12.12
N ILE A 78 0.34 -2.87 -10.84
CA ILE A 78 1.68 -2.53 -10.36
C ILE A 78 2.67 -3.66 -10.69
N ARG A 79 2.30 -4.90 -10.36
CA ARG A 79 3.15 -6.08 -10.64
C ARG A 79 3.50 -6.18 -12.12
N ASP A 80 2.51 -6.00 -12.98
CA ASP A 80 2.66 -6.16 -14.42
C ASP A 80 3.54 -5.03 -14.98
N ARG A 81 3.31 -3.76 -14.57
CA ARG A 81 4.18 -2.60 -14.89
C ARG A 81 5.65 -2.85 -14.53
N VAL A 82 5.91 -3.41 -13.36
CA VAL A 82 7.29 -3.69 -12.88
C VAL A 82 7.93 -4.83 -13.65
N SER A 83 7.16 -5.87 -13.96
CA SER A 83 7.67 -7.06 -14.65
C SER A 83 8.11 -6.73 -16.08
N GLU A 84 7.40 -5.81 -16.74
CA GLU A 84 7.72 -5.34 -18.09
C GLU A 84 9.00 -4.48 -18.14
N TYR A 85 9.35 -3.79 -17.05
CA TYR A 85 10.45 -2.82 -17.03
C TYR A 85 11.86 -3.44 -17.06
N GLY A 86 12.05 -4.69 -16.62
CA GLY A 86 13.42 -5.17 -16.38
C GLY A 86 13.66 -6.67 -16.30
N ALA A 87 12.75 -7.53 -16.77
CA ALA A 87 12.88 -9.00 -16.68
C ALA A 87 13.24 -9.49 -15.24
N ILE A 88 12.76 -8.77 -14.22
CA ILE A 88 12.82 -9.18 -12.83
C ILE A 88 11.68 -10.17 -12.61
N HIS A 89 11.89 -11.18 -11.77
CA HIS A 89 10.80 -12.07 -11.36
C HIS A 89 9.66 -11.22 -10.78
N ALA A 90 8.45 -11.39 -11.31
CA ALA A 90 7.30 -10.59 -10.93
C ALA A 90 7.13 -10.59 -9.39
N PRO A 91 7.08 -9.42 -8.73
CA PRO A 91 6.96 -9.37 -7.29
C PRO A 91 5.65 -10.03 -6.84
N SER A 92 5.69 -10.70 -5.68
CA SER A 92 4.48 -11.24 -5.09
C SER A 92 3.52 -10.10 -4.70
N LEU A 93 2.21 -10.35 -4.70
CA LEU A 93 1.25 -9.35 -4.20
C LEU A 93 1.55 -8.95 -2.75
N GLY A 94 2.04 -9.89 -1.94
CA GLY A 94 2.50 -9.61 -0.58
C GLY A 94 3.61 -8.56 -0.55
N THR A 95 4.58 -8.65 -1.45
CA THR A 95 5.67 -7.68 -1.61
C THR A 95 5.12 -6.30 -1.94
N ILE A 96 4.17 -6.22 -2.86
CA ILE A 96 3.53 -4.97 -3.25
C ILE A 96 2.79 -4.34 -2.08
N TYR A 97 2.02 -5.14 -1.32
CA TYR A 97 1.30 -4.63 -0.16
C TYR A 97 2.22 -4.11 0.94
N VAL A 98 3.32 -4.81 1.26
CA VAL A 98 4.23 -4.32 2.29
C VAL A 98 5.08 -3.13 1.82
N ALA A 99 5.47 -3.10 0.54
CA ALA A 99 6.16 -1.94 -0.04
C ALA A 99 5.25 -0.71 -0.05
N ALA A 100 3.97 -0.89 -0.39
CA ALA A 100 2.97 0.18 -0.32
C ALA A 100 2.84 0.74 1.10
N LEU A 101 2.85 -0.11 2.12
CA LEU A 101 2.83 0.31 3.52
C LEU A 101 4.12 1.02 3.94
N ASN A 102 5.28 0.54 3.47
CA ASN A 102 6.55 1.20 3.73
C ASN A 102 6.54 2.62 3.14
N HIS A 103 6.12 2.75 1.89
CA HIS A 103 5.97 4.01 1.20
C HIS A 103 4.97 4.95 1.93
N MET A 104 3.80 4.43 2.32
CA MET A 104 2.81 5.20 3.07
C MET A 104 3.35 5.69 4.42
N SER A 105 4.19 4.91 5.09
CA SER A 105 4.78 5.29 6.38
C SER A 105 5.65 6.55 6.29
N ALA A 106 6.34 6.74 5.17
CA ALA A 106 7.15 7.93 4.88
C ALA A 106 6.36 9.06 4.19
N THR A 107 5.13 8.79 3.73
CA THR A 107 4.30 9.76 3.02
C THR A 107 3.86 10.90 3.95
N SER A 108 3.76 12.13 3.43
CA SER A 108 3.35 13.30 4.22
C SER A 108 1.86 13.23 4.63
N GLU A 109 1.50 13.90 5.72
CA GLU A 109 0.08 13.99 6.14
C GLU A 109 -0.79 14.69 5.10
N LYS A 110 -0.21 15.64 4.35
CA LYS A 110 -0.89 16.35 3.26
C LYS A 110 -1.26 15.41 2.12
N ASP A 111 -0.35 14.51 1.72
CA ASP A 111 -0.62 13.55 0.65
C ASP A 111 -1.60 12.46 1.11
N MET A 112 -1.52 12.05 2.38
CA MET A 112 -2.54 11.19 2.97
C MET A 112 -3.92 11.85 3.03
N ALA A 113 -4.01 13.14 3.36
CA ALA A 113 -5.28 13.85 3.34
C ALA A 113 -5.86 13.91 1.92
N ARG A 114 -5.00 14.14 0.91
CA ARG A 114 -5.39 14.13 -0.50
C ARG A 114 -5.93 12.76 -0.92
N ILE A 115 -5.25 11.65 -0.59
CA ILE A 115 -5.72 10.32 -0.97
C ILE A 115 -7.02 9.95 -0.24
N CYS A 116 -7.16 10.33 1.03
CA CYS A 116 -8.41 10.17 1.78
C CYS A 116 -9.58 10.86 1.06
N ALA A 117 -9.40 12.11 0.64
CA ALA A 117 -10.43 12.86 -0.08
C ALA A 117 -10.81 12.21 -1.42
N ILE A 118 -9.85 11.62 -2.14
CA ILE A 118 -10.11 10.88 -3.38
C ILE A 118 -10.94 9.62 -3.08
N LEU A 119 -10.50 8.80 -2.13
CA LEU A 119 -11.16 7.52 -1.82
C LEU A 119 -12.60 7.69 -1.29
N ARG A 120 -12.88 8.76 -0.55
CA ARG A 120 -14.25 9.09 -0.09
C ARG A 120 -15.20 9.43 -1.23
N ARG A 121 -14.71 10.12 -2.27
CA ARG A 121 -15.52 10.47 -3.45
C ARG A 121 -15.91 9.22 -4.23
N THR A 122 -14.99 8.27 -4.38
CA THR A 122 -15.22 7.02 -5.10
C THR A 122 -16.21 6.08 -4.38
N GLN A 123 -16.37 6.20 -3.05
CA GLN A 123 -17.33 5.39 -2.28
C GLN A 123 -18.76 5.98 -2.24
N SER A 124 -18.92 7.25 -2.63
CA SER A 124 -20.22 7.94 -2.61
C SER A 124 -20.91 7.96 -3.98
N ALA A 125 -20.30 7.34 -4.99
CA ALA A 125 -20.78 7.24 -6.38
C ALA A 125 -21.22 5.81 -6.67
#